data_AF-A0A0E2E319-F1
#
_entry.id   AF-A0A0E2E319-F1
#
_cell.length_a   1.000
_cell.length_b   1.000
_cell.length_c   1.000
_cell.angle_alpha   90.00
_cell.angle_beta   90.00
_cell.angle_gamma   90.00
#
_symmetry.space_group_name_H-M   'P 1'
#
loop_
_entity.id
_entity.type
_entity.pdbx_description
1 polymer ?
#
loop_
_entity_poly.entity_id
_entity_poly.type
_entity_poly.pdbx_seq_one_letter_code
_entity_poly.pdbx_strand_id
1 'polypeptide(L)'
;MKVKEKSGKLLGLGAAALMLAALVLFTGCPNSAGGSGSGSSGGGVGSVEDTGDGFVKIIPPANGIVDVAPDYALPGPLDSFGGVFRAGRKVKLSPYKLGKTEVTYKLWKDVYDWATGHGYTFANKGQEGSHGTVGEAPTEAGKKEPVTVISWRDCIVWCNAYTEMTKGSDEQCVYRKSKTDPTVLKDATVAAACDAAYADMSKKGFRLPTEAE
;
A
#
# COMPACT_ATOMS: atom_id res chain seq x y z
N MET A 1 32.25 -49.47 -11.00
CA MET A 1 32.99 -49.48 -9.71
C MET A 1 32.03 -49.09 -8.60
N LYS A 2 32.00 -49.87 -7.52
CA LYS A 2 31.11 -49.75 -6.35
C LYS A 2 31.54 -48.59 -5.42
N VAL A 3 30.53 -47.84 -4.96
CA VAL A 3 30.24 -47.36 -3.59
C VAL A 3 31.37 -46.74 -2.74
N LYS A 4 31.16 -45.50 -2.27
CA LYS A 4 31.23 -45.19 -0.82
C LYS A 4 30.53 -43.88 -0.42
N GLU A 5 29.39 -44.03 0.25
CA GLU A 5 28.92 -43.08 1.27
C GLU A 5 29.83 -43.13 2.52
N LYS A 6 29.95 -42.00 3.21
CA LYS A 6 30.22 -41.86 4.65
C LYS A 6 29.52 -40.55 5.08
N SER A 7 28.44 -40.58 5.88
CA SER A 7 28.42 -40.66 7.36
C SER A 7 29.39 -39.65 8.00
N GLY A 8 29.04 -38.71 8.88
CA GLY A 8 27.90 -38.60 9.78
C GLY A 8 28.42 -38.10 11.14
N LYS A 9 27.93 -36.92 11.57
CA LYS A 9 27.79 -36.38 12.94
C LYS A 9 29.01 -36.00 13.83
N LEU A 10 28.90 -34.74 14.28
CA LEU A 10 28.83 -34.26 15.67
C LEU A 10 30.13 -34.08 16.47
N LEU A 11 30.48 -32.83 16.75
CA LEU A 11 31.10 -32.42 18.01
C LEU A 11 30.49 -31.08 18.45
N GLY A 12 29.80 -31.12 19.59
CA GLY A 12 29.36 -29.94 20.31
C GLY A 12 30.42 -29.46 21.30
N LEU A 13 30.48 -28.14 21.47
CA LEU A 13 31.00 -27.37 22.60
C LEU A 13 30.01 -26.19 22.67
N GLY A 14 29.28 -25.91 23.74
CA GLY A 14 29.66 -26.01 25.14
C GLY A 14 29.92 -24.60 25.67
N ALA A 15 28.86 -24.00 26.23
CA ALA A 15 28.83 -22.83 27.14
C ALA A 15 29.30 -21.45 26.63
N ALA A 16 28.40 -20.47 26.68
CA ALA A 16 28.45 -19.39 27.68
C ALA A 16 27.28 -18.42 27.48
N ALA A 17 26.53 -18.19 28.55
CA ALA A 17 25.50 -17.18 28.64
C ALA A 17 26.12 -15.78 28.59
N LEU A 18 25.50 -14.88 27.81
CA LEU A 18 25.56 -13.44 28.05
C LEU A 18 24.23 -12.84 27.59
N MET A 19 23.33 -12.72 28.57
CA MET A 19 22.15 -11.87 28.49
C MET A 19 22.63 -10.42 28.41
N LEU A 20 22.57 -9.80 27.24
CA LEU A 20 22.64 -8.35 27.11
C LEU A 20 21.25 -7.84 26.74
N ALA A 21 20.47 -7.52 27.77
CA ALA A 21 19.27 -6.71 27.63
C ALA A 21 19.72 -5.26 27.35
N ALA A 22 19.80 -4.88 26.08
CA ALA A 22 19.94 -3.48 25.69
C ALA A 22 18.55 -2.83 25.75
N LEU A 23 18.24 -2.18 26.88
CA LEU A 23 17.17 -1.17 26.96
C LEU A 23 17.57 -0.01 26.04
N VAL A 24 17.01 0.04 24.83
CA VAL A 24 17.06 1.24 23.99
C VAL A 24 15.89 2.13 24.39
N LEU A 25 16.17 3.09 25.27
CA LEU A 25 15.30 4.23 25.55
C LEU A 25 15.29 5.12 24.30
N PHE A 26 14.32 4.94 23.42
CA PHE A 26 14.00 5.98 22.43
C PHE A 26 13.24 7.09 23.15
N THR A 27 14.00 8.10 23.59
CA THR A 27 13.49 9.41 23.98
C THR A 27 12.86 10.06 22.74
N GLY A 28 11.54 10.02 22.65
CA GLY A 28 10.78 10.77 21.67
C GLY A 28 10.99 12.28 21.89
N CYS A 29 11.39 12.98 20.84
CA CYS A 29 11.31 14.43 20.79
C CYS A 29 9.87 14.81 20.37
N PRO A 30 9.13 15.63 21.15
CA PRO A 30 7.85 16.16 20.69
C PRO A 30 8.13 17.27 19.68
N ASN A 31 7.83 17.05 18.40
CA ASN A 31 7.80 18.16 17.46
C ASN A 31 6.41 18.81 17.50
N SER A 32 6.31 19.87 18.28
CA SER A 32 5.19 20.81 18.24
C SER A 32 5.22 21.55 16.91
N ALA A 33 4.26 21.26 16.02
CA ALA A 33 3.88 22.16 14.94
C ALA A 33 2.41 22.51 15.17
N GLY A 34 2.18 23.73 15.65
CA GLY A 34 0.85 24.27 15.91
C GLY A 34 0.11 24.60 14.62
N GLY A 35 -1.06 24.00 14.46
CA GLY A 35 -2.13 24.50 13.60
C GLY A 35 -3.29 24.92 14.50
N SER A 36 -3.53 26.22 14.59
CA SER A 36 -4.60 26.80 15.39
C SER A 36 -5.94 26.57 14.68
N GLY A 37 -6.78 25.70 15.23
CA GLY A 37 -8.15 25.47 14.80
C GLY A 37 -9.05 25.36 16.03
N SER A 38 -9.80 26.42 16.30
CA SER A 38 -10.70 26.54 17.44
C SER A 38 -12.05 25.86 17.13
N GLY A 39 -12.47 24.90 17.99
CA GLY A 39 -13.79 24.27 17.95
C GLY A 39 -13.91 22.98 18.78
N SER A 40 -14.37 23.11 20.04
CA SER A 40 -14.88 22.11 21.01
C SER A 40 -15.55 20.83 20.45
N SER A 41 -15.67 19.68 21.11
CA SER A 41 -15.36 19.18 22.47
C SER A 41 -15.70 17.66 22.52
N GLY A 42 -14.86 16.85 23.17
CA GLY A 42 -15.28 15.57 23.79
C GLY A 42 -15.21 14.27 22.96
N GLY A 43 -14.13 13.49 23.16
CA GLY A 43 -14.09 12.03 22.98
C GLY A 43 -13.89 11.50 21.56
N GLY A 44 -12.71 10.94 21.27
CA GLY A 44 -12.46 10.14 20.06
C GLY A 44 -11.49 10.76 19.06
N VAL A 45 -10.32 11.22 19.51
CA VAL A 45 -9.24 11.63 18.60
C VAL A 45 -8.78 10.43 17.77
N GLY A 46 -8.63 10.62 16.45
CA GLY A 46 -8.00 9.61 15.60
C GLY A 46 -6.51 9.45 15.93
N SER A 47 -5.88 8.38 15.44
CA SER A 47 -4.44 8.15 15.61
C SER A 47 -3.78 7.60 14.35
N VAL A 48 -2.48 7.81 14.24
CA VAL A 48 -1.62 7.25 13.20
C VAL A 48 -0.43 6.57 13.88
N GLU A 49 -0.19 5.31 13.53
CA GLU A 49 0.85 4.46 14.12
C GLU A 49 1.73 3.88 13.00
N ASP A 50 3.06 4.01 13.10
CA ASP A 50 3.98 3.30 12.21
C ASP A 50 3.97 1.81 12.55
N THR A 51 3.72 0.95 11.56
CA THR A 51 3.66 -0.50 11.77
C THR A 51 4.99 -1.21 11.54
N GLY A 52 6.05 -0.50 11.14
CA GLY A 52 7.40 -1.03 10.94
C GLY A 52 7.56 -1.93 9.70
N ASP A 53 6.48 -2.19 8.97
CA ASP A 53 6.40 -3.02 7.76
C ASP A 53 6.30 -2.15 6.48
N GLY A 54 6.62 -0.86 6.57
CA GLY A 54 6.48 0.11 5.47
C GLY A 54 5.07 0.69 5.31
N PHE A 55 4.15 0.36 6.21
CA PHE A 55 2.82 0.95 6.29
C PHE A 55 2.66 1.80 7.56
N VAL A 56 1.61 2.62 7.55
CA VAL A 56 1.06 3.28 8.73
C VAL A 56 -0.36 2.78 8.96
N LYS A 57 -0.72 2.53 10.21
CA LYS A 57 -2.09 2.23 10.62
C LYS A 57 -2.79 3.53 10.97
N ILE A 58 -3.94 3.76 10.36
CA ILE A 58 -4.77 4.94 10.59
C ILE A 58 -6.04 4.49 11.31
N ILE A 59 -6.31 5.12 12.45
CA ILE A 59 -7.53 4.93 13.24
C ILE A 59 -8.31 6.25 13.17
N PRO A 60 -9.36 6.34 12.34
CA PRO A 60 -10.19 7.53 12.24
C PRO A 60 -10.93 7.85 13.55
N PRO A 61 -11.34 9.10 13.78
CA PRO A 61 -12.19 9.47 14.91
C PRO A 61 -13.45 8.60 15.01
N ALA A 62 -13.77 8.13 16.21
CA ALA A 62 -14.91 7.21 16.42
C ALA A 62 -16.26 7.82 16.02
N ASN A 63 -16.40 9.14 16.15
CA ASN A 63 -17.60 9.90 15.79
C ASN A 63 -17.71 10.19 14.29
N GLY A 64 -16.74 9.72 13.49
CA GLY A 64 -16.60 10.07 12.08
C GLY A 64 -16.00 11.45 11.88
N ILE A 65 -15.84 11.81 10.61
CA ILE A 65 -15.32 13.10 10.15
C ILE A 65 -16.52 13.89 9.61
N VAL A 66 -16.66 15.13 10.09
CA VAL A 66 -17.63 16.07 9.52
C VAL A 66 -16.84 17.07 8.70
N ASP A 67 -17.09 17.06 7.40
CA ASP A 67 -16.33 17.85 6.45
C ASP A 67 -16.71 19.32 6.56
N VAL A 68 -15.68 20.16 6.51
CA VAL A 68 -15.80 21.61 6.42
C VAL A 68 -15.52 22.04 4.99
N ALA A 69 -16.13 23.14 4.53
CA ALA A 69 -15.72 23.73 3.27
C ALA A 69 -14.23 24.10 3.34
N PRO A 70 -13.48 23.97 2.24
CA PRO A 70 -12.15 24.57 2.17
C PRO A 70 -12.27 26.07 2.49
N ASP A 71 -11.35 26.57 3.30
CA ASP A 71 -11.26 27.99 3.70
C ASP A 71 -10.53 28.85 2.65
N TYR A 72 -10.13 28.23 1.54
CA TYR A 72 -9.45 28.85 0.41
C TYR A 72 -10.30 28.79 -0.87
N ALA A 73 -10.05 29.74 -1.78
CA ALA A 73 -10.71 29.75 -3.08
C ALA A 73 -10.23 28.58 -3.94
N LEU A 74 -11.16 27.77 -4.43
CA LEU A 74 -10.85 26.70 -5.38
C LEU A 74 -10.56 27.27 -6.78
N PRO A 75 -9.72 26.61 -7.59
CA PRO A 75 -9.40 27.05 -8.96
C PRO A 75 -10.58 26.92 -9.94
N GLY A 76 -11.72 26.40 -9.50
CA GLY A 76 -12.93 26.32 -10.28
C GLY A 76 -14.14 25.88 -9.44
N PRO A 77 -15.25 25.51 -10.08
CA PRO A 77 -16.48 25.14 -9.38
C PRO A 77 -16.29 23.97 -8.41
N LEU A 78 -17.01 24.00 -7.29
CA LEU A 78 -17.00 22.95 -6.26
C LEU A 78 -17.26 21.54 -6.83
N ASP A 79 -18.09 21.42 -7.88
CA ASP A 79 -18.40 20.11 -8.45
C ASP A 79 -17.22 19.48 -9.21
N SER A 80 -16.27 20.28 -9.68
CA SER A 80 -15.09 19.80 -10.39
C SER A 80 -13.83 19.75 -9.53
N PHE A 81 -13.74 20.60 -8.50
CA PHE A 81 -12.52 20.77 -7.69
C PHE A 81 -12.73 20.57 -6.19
N GLY A 82 -13.96 20.32 -5.74
CA GLY A 82 -14.29 20.18 -4.31
C GLY A 82 -14.04 18.79 -3.73
N GLY A 83 -13.66 17.81 -4.55
CA GLY A 83 -13.37 16.44 -4.11
C GLY A 83 -14.49 15.78 -3.28
N VAL A 84 -14.11 14.85 -2.40
CA VAL A 84 -15.02 14.20 -1.44
C VAL A 84 -15.36 15.06 -0.23
N PHE A 85 -14.60 16.10 0.10
CA PHE A 85 -14.84 16.89 1.31
C PHE A 85 -15.79 18.06 1.02
N ARG A 86 -17.09 17.80 1.16
CA ARG A 86 -18.15 18.81 0.95
C ARG A 86 -18.75 19.21 2.30
N ALA A 87 -18.90 20.51 2.53
CA ALA A 87 -19.41 21.03 3.81
C ALA A 87 -20.65 20.27 4.32
N GLY A 88 -20.58 19.80 5.56
CA GLY A 88 -21.66 19.06 6.23
C GLY A 88 -21.77 17.59 5.84
N ARG A 89 -20.96 17.09 4.92
CA ARG A 89 -20.84 15.66 4.64
C ARG A 89 -20.25 14.95 5.85
N LYS A 90 -20.81 13.79 6.17
CA LYS A 90 -20.35 12.94 7.26
C LYS A 90 -19.73 11.69 6.67
N VAL A 91 -18.46 11.46 6.97
CA VAL A 91 -17.70 10.30 6.50
C VAL A 91 -17.35 9.43 7.71
N LYS A 92 -17.63 8.14 7.60
CA LYS A 92 -17.21 7.15 8.60
C LYS A 92 -16.28 6.15 7.94
N LEU A 93 -15.04 6.16 8.39
CA LEU A 93 -14.00 5.24 7.94
C LEU A 93 -13.74 4.20 9.02
N SER A 94 -13.58 2.95 8.59
CA SER A 94 -13.02 1.90 9.44
C SER A 94 -11.51 2.09 9.55
N PRO A 95 -10.84 1.60 10.60
CA PRO A 95 -9.39 1.59 10.65
C PRO A 95 -8.77 0.87 9.45
N TYR A 96 -7.68 1.41 8.90
CA TYR A 96 -7.01 0.89 7.70
C TYR A 96 -5.50 1.04 7.82
N LYS A 97 -4.78 0.42 6.89
CA LYS A 97 -3.34 0.63 6.68
C LYS A 97 -3.11 1.34 5.36
N LEU A 98 -2.18 2.27 5.33
CA LEU A 98 -1.75 3.00 4.14
C LEU A 98 -0.23 2.87 3.96
N GLY A 99 0.25 2.83 2.72
CA GLY A 99 1.69 2.84 2.47
C GLY A 99 2.31 4.10 3.09
N LYS A 100 3.44 3.95 3.79
CA LYS A 100 4.13 5.08 4.41
C LYS A 100 4.73 6.03 3.38
N THR A 101 5.03 5.51 2.19
CA THR A 101 5.54 6.23 1.02
C THR A 101 4.75 5.82 -0.21
N GLU A 102 4.94 6.51 -1.33
CA GLU A 102 4.55 5.97 -2.63
C GLU A 102 5.22 4.61 -2.87
N VAL A 103 4.64 3.82 -3.78
CA VAL A 103 5.23 2.56 -4.22
C VAL A 103 6.56 2.87 -4.91
N THR A 104 7.66 2.41 -4.31
CA THR A 104 8.99 2.55 -4.91
C THR A 104 9.10 1.77 -6.22
N TYR A 105 9.93 2.22 -7.15
CA TYR A 105 10.18 1.51 -8.40
C TYR A 105 10.71 0.10 -8.18
N LYS A 106 11.56 -0.11 -7.16
CA LYS A 106 12.00 -1.46 -6.79
C LYS A 106 10.83 -2.39 -6.47
N LEU A 107 9.95 -1.97 -5.57
CA LEU A 107 8.79 -2.78 -5.16
C LEU A 107 7.88 -3.04 -6.37
N TRP A 108 7.61 -2.01 -7.17
CA TRP A 108 6.83 -2.16 -8.39
C TRP A 108 7.42 -3.22 -9.31
N LYS A 109 8.72 -3.13 -9.60
CA LYS A 109 9.42 -3.99 -10.54
C LYS A 109 9.53 -5.44 -10.04
N ASP A 110 9.79 -5.64 -8.75
CA ASP A 110 9.84 -6.98 -8.15
C ASP A 110 8.50 -7.72 -8.32
N VAL A 111 7.39 -7.02 -8.08
CA VAL A 111 6.04 -7.58 -8.26
C VAL A 111 5.69 -7.74 -9.74
N TYR A 112 6.01 -6.76 -10.58
CA TYR A 112 5.78 -6.82 -12.03
C TYR A 112 6.46 -8.04 -12.65
N ASP A 113 7.75 -8.26 -12.33
CA ASP A 113 8.53 -9.37 -12.88
C ASP A 113 7.97 -10.72 -12.43
N TRP A 114 7.61 -10.84 -11.15
CA TRP A 114 6.90 -12.03 -10.66
C TRP A 114 5.57 -12.23 -11.40
N ALA A 115 4.75 -11.19 -11.49
CA ALA A 115 3.38 -11.23 -11.97
C ALA A 115 3.28 -11.62 -13.46
N THR A 116 4.22 -11.15 -14.30
CA THR A 116 4.26 -11.53 -15.73
C THR A 116 4.50 -13.02 -15.96
N GLY A 117 5.10 -13.72 -14.99
CA GLY A 117 5.20 -15.19 -14.99
C GLY A 117 3.98 -15.92 -14.40
N HIS A 118 3.02 -15.19 -13.82
CA HIS A 118 1.88 -15.72 -13.07
C HIS A 118 0.52 -15.29 -13.66
N GLY A 119 0.47 -15.04 -14.97
CA GLY A 119 -0.76 -14.77 -15.70
C GLY A 119 -1.29 -13.33 -15.54
N TYR A 120 -0.46 -12.40 -15.08
CA TYR A 120 -0.78 -10.98 -15.07
C TYR A 120 -0.17 -10.27 -16.29
N THR A 121 -0.95 -9.35 -16.86
CA THR A 121 -0.55 -8.52 -17.99
C THR A 121 -0.72 -7.06 -17.62
N PHE A 122 0.30 -6.25 -17.89
CA PHE A 122 0.32 -4.81 -17.64
C PHE A 122 0.39 -4.05 -18.97
N ALA A 123 -0.25 -2.89 -19.03
CA ALA A 123 -0.15 -1.98 -20.17
C ALA A 123 1.17 -1.20 -20.14
N ASN A 124 1.67 -0.89 -18.95
CA ASN A 124 2.93 -0.16 -18.75
C ASN A 124 3.88 -0.92 -17.84
N LYS A 125 5.17 -0.89 -18.18
CA LYS A 125 6.24 -1.51 -17.38
C LYS A 125 6.61 -0.71 -16.14
N GLY A 126 6.23 0.57 -16.11
CA GLY A 126 6.64 1.55 -15.11
C GLY A 126 8.04 2.12 -15.38
N GLN A 127 8.36 3.21 -14.69
CA GLN A 127 9.63 3.92 -14.79
C GLN A 127 10.13 4.32 -13.40
N GLU A 128 11.45 4.29 -13.21
CA GLU A 128 12.11 4.81 -12.01
C GLU A 128 12.05 6.34 -11.97
N GLY A 129 11.27 6.89 -11.02
CA GLY A 129 11.13 8.33 -10.85
C GLY A 129 10.82 9.07 -12.15
N SER A 130 11.30 10.31 -12.30
CA SER A 130 11.09 11.11 -13.52
C SER A 130 12.17 10.92 -14.58
N HIS A 131 13.33 10.33 -14.24
CA HIS A 131 14.51 10.29 -15.10
C HIS A 131 14.98 8.88 -15.48
N GLY A 132 14.36 7.84 -14.91
CA GLY A 132 14.66 6.45 -15.26
C GLY A 132 14.23 6.08 -16.68
N THR A 133 14.66 4.91 -17.10
CA THR A 133 14.25 4.31 -18.37
C THR A 133 13.09 3.34 -18.13
N VAL A 134 12.03 3.45 -18.93
CA VAL A 134 10.82 2.62 -18.81
C VAL A 134 11.16 1.12 -18.84
N GLY A 135 10.79 0.40 -17.78
CA GLY A 135 10.88 -1.05 -17.67
C GLY A 135 12.27 -1.62 -17.43
N GLU A 136 13.30 -0.78 -17.32
CA GLU A 136 14.66 -1.23 -17.00
C GLU A 136 14.80 -1.71 -15.56
N ALA A 137 15.87 -2.46 -15.27
CA ALA A 137 16.14 -2.86 -13.90
C ALA A 137 16.33 -1.63 -12.98
N PRO A 138 15.88 -1.66 -11.71
CA PRO A 138 16.06 -0.55 -10.78
C PRO A 138 17.54 -0.24 -10.58
N THR A 139 17.90 1.05 -10.57
CA THR A 139 19.29 1.48 -10.33
C THR A 139 19.55 1.60 -8.84
N GLU A 140 20.80 1.45 -8.39
CA GLU A 140 21.10 1.60 -6.95
C GLU A 140 20.75 2.99 -6.40
N ALA A 141 20.86 4.02 -7.22
CA ALA A 141 20.55 5.40 -6.85
C ALA A 141 19.04 5.68 -6.82
N GLY A 142 18.29 5.21 -7.82
CA GLY A 142 16.88 5.56 -8.01
C GLY A 142 15.88 4.49 -7.57
N LYS A 143 16.30 3.28 -7.16
CA LYS A 143 15.37 2.19 -6.82
C LYS A 143 14.34 2.53 -5.72
N LYS A 144 14.63 3.53 -4.89
CA LYS A 144 13.74 4.03 -3.82
C LYS A 144 12.84 5.19 -4.27
N GLU A 145 13.05 5.72 -5.46
CA GLU A 145 12.15 6.69 -6.07
C GLU A 145 10.80 6.03 -6.39
N PRO A 146 9.71 6.81 -6.46
CA PRO A 146 8.40 6.28 -6.83
C PRO A 146 8.43 5.68 -8.24
N VAL A 147 7.62 4.64 -8.46
CA VAL A 147 7.29 4.24 -9.83
C VAL A 147 6.45 5.33 -10.49
N THR A 148 6.76 5.63 -11.75
CA THR A 148 5.99 6.54 -12.61
C THR A 148 5.65 5.86 -13.94
N VAL A 149 4.96 6.59 -14.83
CA VAL A 149 4.55 6.09 -16.17
C VAL A 149 3.73 4.80 -16.07
N ILE A 150 2.74 4.82 -15.18
CA ILE A 150 1.77 3.74 -14.97
C ILE A 150 0.36 4.33 -15.02
N SER A 151 -0.61 3.51 -15.44
CA SER A 151 -2.01 3.89 -15.46
C SER A 151 -2.73 3.40 -14.21
N TRP A 152 -3.91 3.95 -13.94
CA TRP A 152 -4.80 3.44 -12.90
C TRP A 152 -5.12 1.94 -13.09
N ARG A 153 -5.23 1.47 -14.35
CA ARG A 153 -5.48 0.06 -14.67
C ARG A 153 -4.29 -0.82 -14.28
N ASP A 154 -3.07 -0.35 -14.53
CA ASP A 154 -1.87 -1.04 -14.09
C ASP A 154 -1.85 -1.14 -12.56
N CYS A 155 -2.21 -0.05 -11.86
CA CYS A 155 -2.25 -0.03 -10.40
C CYS A 155 -3.21 -1.08 -9.80
N ILE A 156 -4.45 -1.17 -10.30
CA ILE A 156 -5.42 -2.13 -9.71
C ILE A 156 -5.02 -3.58 -9.96
N VAL A 157 -4.44 -3.88 -11.13
CA VAL A 157 -3.94 -5.21 -11.47
C VAL A 157 -2.68 -5.51 -10.67
N TRP A 158 -1.81 -4.52 -10.46
CA TRP A 158 -0.62 -4.64 -9.62
C TRP A 158 -0.98 -4.90 -8.16
N CYS A 159 -2.02 -4.25 -7.61
CA CYS A 159 -2.51 -4.51 -6.26
C CYS A 159 -2.99 -5.97 -6.09
N ASN A 160 -3.66 -6.53 -7.10
CA ASN A 160 -4.04 -7.95 -7.10
C ASN A 160 -2.80 -8.85 -7.17
N ALA A 161 -1.86 -8.57 -8.08
CA ALA A 161 -0.62 -9.33 -8.19
C ALA A 161 0.19 -9.32 -6.89
N TYR A 162 0.34 -8.15 -6.26
CA TYR A 162 1.03 -8.01 -4.98
C TYR A 162 0.31 -8.74 -3.86
N THR A 163 -1.02 -8.76 -3.87
CA THR A 163 -1.81 -9.55 -2.93
C THR A 163 -1.54 -11.04 -3.09
N GLU A 164 -1.58 -11.55 -4.32
CA GLU A 164 -1.33 -12.96 -4.60
C GLU A 164 0.11 -13.35 -4.24
N MET A 165 1.10 -12.53 -4.61
CA MET A 165 2.52 -12.75 -4.30
C MET A 165 2.79 -12.82 -2.80
N THR A 166 2.14 -11.96 -2.01
CA THR A 166 2.39 -11.86 -0.56
C THR A 166 1.57 -12.85 0.27
N LYS A 167 0.38 -13.23 -0.19
CA LYS A 167 -0.52 -14.14 0.55
C LYS A 167 -0.48 -15.58 0.03
N GLY A 168 0.13 -15.82 -1.13
CA GLY A 168 0.21 -17.13 -1.78
C GLY A 168 -1.07 -17.58 -2.47
N SER A 169 -2.11 -16.72 -2.55
CA SER A 169 -3.35 -16.99 -3.28
C SER A 169 -4.06 -15.70 -3.68
N ASP A 170 -4.89 -15.78 -4.73
CA ASP A 170 -5.69 -14.65 -5.22
C ASP A 170 -7.05 -14.48 -4.52
N GLU A 171 -7.32 -15.31 -3.49
CA GLU A 171 -8.58 -15.31 -2.75
C GLU A 171 -8.87 -13.97 -2.08
N GLN A 172 -7.81 -13.24 -1.71
CA GLN A 172 -7.86 -11.94 -1.05
C GLN A 172 -7.68 -10.76 -2.01
N CYS A 173 -7.54 -10.99 -3.32
CA CYS A 173 -7.50 -9.92 -4.31
C CYS A 173 -8.79 -9.09 -4.28
N VAL A 174 -8.64 -7.77 -4.34
CA VAL A 174 -9.74 -6.81 -4.15
C VAL A 174 -10.48 -6.57 -5.47
N TYR A 175 -9.76 -6.39 -6.57
CA TYR A 175 -10.35 -5.99 -7.85
C TYR A 175 -10.81 -7.20 -8.66
N ARG A 176 -12.12 -7.28 -8.92
CA ARG A 176 -12.79 -8.41 -9.58
C ARG A 176 -13.69 -7.91 -10.70
N LYS A 177 -14.14 -8.82 -11.57
CA LYS A 177 -15.04 -8.50 -12.68
C LYS A 177 -16.35 -7.88 -12.21
N SER A 178 -16.98 -8.43 -11.17
CA SER A 178 -18.21 -7.88 -10.61
C SER A 178 -18.49 -8.42 -9.21
N LYS A 179 -19.61 -8.01 -8.61
CA LYS A 179 -20.11 -8.58 -7.35
C LYS A 179 -20.52 -10.05 -7.47
N THR A 180 -20.98 -10.48 -8.64
CA THR A 180 -21.50 -11.86 -8.88
C THR A 180 -20.52 -12.75 -9.63
N ASP A 181 -19.56 -12.16 -10.34
CA ASP A 181 -18.44 -12.86 -10.96
C ASP A 181 -17.15 -12.54 -10.18
N PRO A 182 -16.70 -13.45 -9.29
CA PRO A 182 -15.56 -13.19 -8.42
C PRO A 182 -14.21 -13.29 -9.15
N THR A 183 -14.17 -13.48 -10.47
CA THR A 183 -12.92 -13.55 -11.23
C THR A 183 -12.03 -12.34 -10.95
N VAL A 184 -10.78 -12.60 -10.55
CA VAL A 184 -9.77 -11.59 -10.26
C VAL A 184 -9.31 -10.93 -11.56
N LEU A 185 -9.20 -9.60 -11.56
CA LEU A 185 -8.66 -8.87 -12.70
C LEU A 185 -7.14 -9.02 -12.73
N LYS A 186 -6.62 -9.62 -13.80
CA LYS A 186 -5.19 -9.86 -14.01
C LYS A 186 -4.61 -9.16 -15.26
N ASP A 187 -5.44 -8.52 -16.08
CA ASP A 187 -5.00 -7.91 -17.36
C ASP A 187 -5.40 -6.43 -17.46
N ALA A 188 -4.40 -5.55 -17.34
CA ALA A 188 -4.58 -4.09 -17.40
C ALA A 188 -4.79 -3.57 -18.84
N THR A 189 -4.55 -4.40 -19.86
CA THR A 189 -4.74 -4.03 -21.27
C THR A 189 -6.22 -4.15 -21.69
N VAL A 190 -7.02 -4.91 -20.94
CA VAL A 190 -8.47 -5.04 -21.16
C VAL A 190 -9.20 -3.87 -20.49
N ALA A 191 -9.15 -2.72 -21.17
CA ALA A 191 -9.71 -1.44 -20.74
C ALA A 191 -11.12 -1.56 -20.13
N ALA A 192 -12.05 -2.17 -20.86
CA ALA A 192 -13.44 -2.28 -20.44
C ALA A 192 -13.62 -3.10 -19.14
N ALA A 193 -12.80 -4.12 -18.91
CA ALA A 193 -12.87 -4.92 -17.69
C ALA A 193 -12.30 -4.16 -16.48
N CYS A 194 -11.22 -3.40 -16.69
CA CYS A 194 -10.64 -2.56 -15.64
C CYS A 194 -11.52 -1.35 -15.31
N ASP A 195 -12.07 -0.66 -16.31
CA ASP A 195 -12.93 0.51 -16.10
C ASP A 195 -14.25 0.14 -15.41
N ALA A 196 -14.70 -1.11 -15.57
CA ALA A 196 -15.84 -1.68 -14.87
C ALA A 196 -15.46 -2.46 -13.60
N ALA A 197 -14.21 -2.33 -13.11
CA ALA A 197 -13.72 -3.13 -11.99
C ALA A 197 -14.60 -2.96 -10.75
N TYR A 198 -14.92 -4.09 -10.13
CA TYR A 198 -15.58 -4.14 -8.83
C TYR A 198 -14.53 -4.33 -7.73
N ALA A 199 -14.39 -3.34 -6.85
CA ALA A 199 -13.56 -3.44 -5.66
C ALA A 199 -14.35 -4.13 -4.53
N ASP A 200 -14.05 -5.40 -4.26
CA ASP A 200 -14.65 -6.13 -3.14
C ASP A 200 -13.95 -5.75 -1.82
N MET A 201 -14.49 -4.71 -1.17
CA MET A 201 -13.95 -4.15 0.08
C MET A 201 -14.02 -5.11 1.28
N SER A 202 -14.67 -6.28 1.13
CA SER A 202 -14.63 -7.33 2.16
C SER A 202 -13.26 -8.05 2.21
N LYS A 203 -12.53 -8.05 1.08
CA LYS A 203 -11.23 -8.71 0.91
C LYS A 203 -10.12 -7.99 1.67
N LYS A 204 -9.08 -8.74 2.03
CA LYS A 204 -7.95 -8.26 2.87
C LYS A 204 -6.63 -8.12 2.11
N GLY A 205 -6.71 -8.02 0.79
CA GLY A 205 -5.60 -7.70 -0.11
C GLY A 205 -5.28 -6.21 -0.16
N PHE A 206 -4.27 -5.88 -0.94
CA PHE A 206 -3.89 -4.51 -1.23
C PHE A 206 -4.84 -3.90 -2.26
N ARG A 207 -5.02 -2.58 -2.17
CA ARG A 207 -5.81 -1.75 -3.08
C ARG A 207 -5.35 -0.30 -3.01
N LEU A 208 -5.80 0.49 -3.96
CA LEU A 208 -5.72 1.94 -3.85
C LEU A 208 -6.62 2.43 -2.69
N PRO A 209 -6.22 3.51 -1.98
CA PRO A 209 -7.10 4.16 -1.02
C PRO A 209 -8.33 4.71 -1.74
N THR A 210 -9.46 4.79 -1.03
CA THR A 210 -10.57 5.63 -1.51
C THR A 210 -10.18 7.10 -1.38
N GLU A 211 -10.84 8.01 -2.08
CA GLU A 211 -10.52 9.44 -1.97
C GLU A 211 -10.65 10.01 -0.54
N ALA A 212 -11.48 9.38 0.31
CA ALA A 212 -11.63 9.78 1.70
C ALA A 212 -10.59 9.17 2.65
N GLU A 213 -9.91 8.10 2.24
CA GLU A 213 -8.85 7.41 3.00
C GLU A 213 -7.48 8.01 2.69
#